data_AF-A0A2E1KVL3-F1
#
_entry.id   AF-A0A2E1KVL3-F1
#
_cell.length_a   1.000
_cell.length_b   1.000
_cell.length_c   1.000
_cell.angle_alpha   90.00
_cell.angle_beta   90.00
_cell.angle_gamma   90.00
#
_symmetry.space_group_name_H-M   'P 1'
#
loop_
_entity.id
_entity.type
_entity.pdbx_description
1 polymer ?
#
loop_
_entity_poly.entity_id
_entity_poly.type
_entity_poly.pdbx_seq_one_letter_code
_entity_poly.pdbx_strand_id
1 'polypeptide(L)'
;MSHSDSATELEHLKAENDRYYAFVNLALILAAVTGIELVLVYLPFPSVLIFTILICLSLFKFVGVVAWFMHLIYDKLLLTMAFGTGMIIAFGTYTALLFLLGGDAVAPPEIPGR
;
A
#
# COMPACT_ATOMS: atom_id res chain seq x y z
N MET A 1 19.80 -21.47 40.16
CA MET A 1 19.91 -21.45 38.69
C MET A 1 18.56 -21.38 37.96
N SER A 2 17.42 -21.64 38.60
CA SER A 2 16.07 -21.56 37.97
C SER A 2 15.45 -20.14 37.95
N HIS A 3 15.95 -19.18 38.75
CA HIS A 3 15.38 -17.83 38.86
C HIS A 3 15.83 -16.86 37.75
N SER A 4 16.92 -17.17 37.04
CA SER A 4 17.44 -16.36 35.93
C SER A 4 16.82 -16.72 34.59
N ASP A 5 16.42 -17.99 34.39
CA ASP A 5 15.76 -18.45 33.16
C ASP A 5 14.35 -17.87 33.03
N SER A 6 13.57 -17.84 34.13
CA SER A 6 12.22 -17.28 34.12
C SER A 6 12.19 -15.77 33.87
N ALA A 7 13.17 -15.02 34.36
CA ALA A 7 13.27 -13.58 34.09
C ALA A 7 13.61 -13.29 32.62
N THR A 8 14.46 -14.11 32.00
CA THR A 8 14.83 -13.97 30.58
C THR A 8 13.67 -14.34 29.65
N GLU A 9 12.90 -15.38 30.00
CA GLU A 9 11.74 -15.83 29.23
C GLU A 9 10.60 -14.80 29.26
N LEU A 10 10.36 -14.16 30.42
CA LEU A 10 9.37 -13.08 30.55
C LEU A 10 9.72 -11.84 29.73
N GLU A 11 11.00 -11.45 29.67
CA GLU A 11 11.47 -10.33 28.86
C GLU A 11 11.31 -10.62 27.35
N HIS A 12 11.60 -11.85 26.90
CA HIS A 12 11.40 -12.26 25.52
C HIS A 12 9.91 -12.26 25.11
N LEU A 13 9.05 -12.81 25.96
CA LEU A 13 7.59 -12.82 25.75
C LEU A 13 7.01 -11.41 25.71
N LYS A 14 7.53 -10.50 26.55
CA LYS A 14 7.12 -9.09 26.58
C LYS A 14 7.51 -8.37 25.29
N ALA A 15 8.71 -8.62 24.76
CA ALA A 15 9.18 -8.05 23.49
C ALA A 15 8.38 -8.57 22.28
N GLU A 16 8.00 -9.85 22.25
CA GLU A 16 7.16 -10.43 21.20
C GLU A 16 5.73 -9.85 21.21
N ASN A 17 5.16 -9.69 22.41
CA ASN A 17 3.81 -9.16 22.57
C ASN A 17 3.70 -7.69 22.14
N ASP A 18 4.71 -6.87 22.43
CA ASP A 18 4.74 -5.45 22.06
C ASP A 18 4.76 -5.25 20.53
N ARG A 19 5.49 -6.11 19.81
CA ARG A 19 5.46 -6.15 18.34
C ARG A 19 4.09 -6.54 17.82
N TYR A 20 3.46 -7.55 18.44
CA TYR A 20 2.13 -8.01 18.04
C TYR A 20 1.08 -6.91 18.19
N TYR A 21 1.11 -6.16 19.30
CA TYR A 21 0.21 -5.02 19.49
C TYR A 21 0.45 -3.90 18.49
N ALA A 22 1.70 -3.62 18.11
CA ALA A 22 1.99 -2.62 17.08
C ALA A 22 1.36 -3.00 15.72
N PHE A 23 1.44 -4.28 15.32
CA PHE A 23 0.81 -4.75 14.09
C PHE A 23 -0.72 -4.68 14.14
N VAL A 24 -1.31 -5.15 15.24
CA VAL A 24 -2.78 -5.13 15.43
C VAL A 24 -3.31 -3.70 15.48
N ASN A 25 -2.62 -2.78 16.18
CA ASN A 25 -3.03 -1.39 16.25
C ASN A 25 -2.97 -0.72 14.87
N LEU A 26 -1.92 -0.97 14.10
CA LEU A 26 -1.82 -0.43 12.74
C LEU A 26 -2.92 -1.00 11.83
N ALA A 27 -3.17 -2.31 11.90
CA ALA A 27 -4.27 -2.97 11.19
C ALA A 27 -5.62 -2.27 11.47
N LEU A 28 -5.89 -1.99 12.73
CA LEU A 28 -7.11 -1.36 13.20
C LEU A 28 -7.22 0.09 12.71
N ILE A 29 -6.13 0.85 12.70
CA ILE A 29 -6.09 2.20 12.13
C ILE A 29 -6.38 2.17 10.63
N LEU A 30 -5.74 1.26 9.87
CA LEU A 30 -6.00 1.15 8.43
C LEU A 30 -7.46 0.76 8.13
N ALA A 31 -8.02 -0.16 8.92
CA ALA A 31 -9.43 -0.55 8.81
C ALA A 31 -10.36 0.63 9.10
N ALA A 32 -10.09 1.40 10.17
CA ALA A 32 -10.87 2.58 10.52
C ALA A 32 -10.80 3.66 9.42
N VAL A 33 -9.61 3.94 8.88
CA VAL A 33 -9.42 4.88 7.77
C VAL A 33 -10.18 4.43 6.52
N THR A 34 -10.27 3.12 6.27
CA THR A 34 -11.03 2.57 5.14
C THR A 34 -12.55 2.69 5.36
N GLY A 35 -13.03 2.49 6.59
CA GLY A 35 -14.42 2.77 6.95
C GLY A 35 -14.79 4.24 6.76
N ILE A 36 -13.92 5.16 7.20
CA ILE A 36 -14.12 6.61 7.02
C ILE A 36 -14.11 6.98 5.54
N GLU A 37 -13.18 6.42 4.76
CA GLU A 37 -13.10 6.65 3.31
C GLU A 37 -14.41 6.29 2.60
N LEU A 38 -14.97 5.11 2.91
CA LEU A 38 -16.24 4.67 2.34
C LEU A 38 -17.36 5.68 2.64
N VAL A 39 -17.46 6.13 3.90
CA VAL A 39 -18.45 7.15 4.30
C VAL A 39 -18.23 8.46 3.55
N LEU A 40 -16.98 8.88 3.39
CA LEU A 40 -16.61 10.13 2.70
C LEU A 40 -17.07 10.14 1.24
N VAL A 41 -17.00 8.99 0.56
CA VAL A 41 -17.45 8.82 -0.83
C VAL A 41 -18.96 9.01 -0.97
N TYR A 42 -19.75 8.68 0.05
CA TYR A 42 -21.21 8.86 0.03
C TYR A 42 -21.65 10.29 0.32
N LEU A 43 -20.77 11.17 0.83
CA LEU A 43 -21.12 12.58 1.06
C LEU A 43 -21.05 13.38 -0.26
N PRO A 44 -21.96 14.34 -0.48
CA PRO A 44 -22.01 15.17 -1.69
C PRO A 44 -20.95 16.29 -1.66
N PHE A 45 -19.68 15.93 -1.50
CA PHE A 45 -18.54 16.85 -1.61
C PHE A 45 -18.13 17.06 -3.08
N PRO A 46 -17.35 18.12 -3.40
CA PRO A 46 -16.82 18.32 -4.74
C PRO A 46 -15.94 17.13 -5.18
N SER A 47 -16.22 16.60 -6.37
CA SER A 47 -15.61 15.36 -6.89
C SER A 47 -14.08 15.41 -6.96
N VAL A 48 -13.51 16.59 -7.23
CA VAL A 48 -12.05 16.79 -7.27
C VAL A 48 -11.43 16.52 -5.90
N LEU A 49 -12.03 17.03 -4.82
CA LEU A 49 -11.54 16.87 -3.46
C LEU A 49 -11.61 15.39 -3.05
N ILE A 50 -12.75 14.73 -3.33
CA ILE A 50 -12.93 13.30 -3.07
C ILE A 50 -11.85 12.50 -3.82
N PHE A 51 -11.63 12.77 -5.09
CA PHE A 51 -10.64 12.03 -5.89
C PHE A 51 -9.22 12.19 -5.34
N THR A 52 -8.82 13.42 -4.98
CA THR A 52 -7.50 13.67 -4.38
C THR A 52 -7.34 12.95 -3.04
N ILE A 53 -8.34 13.01 -2.16
CA ILE A 53 -8.24 12.36 -0.84
C ILE A 53 -8.22 10.83 -0.97
N LEU A 54 -8.99 10.25 -1.90
CA LEU A 54 -8.98 8.82 -2.18
C LEU A 54 -7.62 8.34 -2.68
N ILE A 55 -7.00 9.07 -3.61
CA ILE A 55 -5.65 8.73 -4.09
C ILE A 55 -4.63 8.80 -2.96
N CYS A 56 -4.66 9.88 -2.17
CA CYS A 56 -3.75 10.04 -1.03
C CYS A 56 -3.93 8.93 0.01
N LEU A 57 -5.17 8.63 0.39
CA LEU A 57 -5.47 7.58 1.38
C LEU A 57 -5.15 6.18 0.84
N SER A 58 -5.39 5.92 -0.43
CA SER A 58 -5.02 4.66 -1.09
C SER A 58 -3.50 4.44 -1.08
N LEU A 59 -2.73 5.47 -1.46
CA LEU A 59 -1.26 5.40 -1.43
C LEU A 59 -0.74 5.22 0.00
N PHE A 60 -1.29 5.96 0.96
CA PHE A 60 -0.91 5.84 2.38
C PHE A 60 -1.18 4.44 2.93
N LYS A 61 -2.36 3.87 2.65
CA LYS A 61 -2.71 2.50 3.06
C LYS A 61 -1.76 1.49 2.43
N PHE A 62 -1.50 1.62 1.13
CA PHE A 62 -0.58 0.72 0.43
C PHE A 62 0.81 0.73 1.07
N VAL A 63 1.39 1.91 1.31
CA VAL A 63 2.70 2.03 1.97
C VAL A 63 2.65 1.48 3.40
N GLY A 64 1.59 1.77 4.16
CA GLY A 64 1.40 1.24 5.51
C GLY A 64 1.37 -0.29 5.55
N VAL A 65 0.64 -0.92 4.63
CA VAL A 65 0.59 -2.39 4.49
C VAL A 65 1.95 -2.96 4.11
N VAL A 66 2.61 -2.38 3.10
CA VAL A 66 3.91 -2.89 2.63
C VAL A 66 5.00 -2.72 3.69
N ALA A 67 5.06 -1.58 4.38
CA ALA A 67 6.10 -1.34 5.37
C ALA A 67 5.94 -2.24 6.61
N TRP A 68 4.70 -2.47 7.06
CA TRP A 68 4.42 -3.15 8.32
C TRP A 68 3.93 -4.58 8.19
N PHE A 69 2.94 -4.87 7.33
CA PHE A 69 2.41 -6.23 7.19
C PHE A 69 3.34 -7.14 6.38
N MET A 70 3.98 -6.59 5.35
CA MET A 70 5.06 -7.28 4.63
C MET A 70 6.40 -7.22 5.38
N HIS A 71 6.43 -6.65 6.60
CA HIS A 71 7.58 -6.58 7.51
C HIS A 71 8.84 -5.93 6.94
N LEU A 72 8.76 -5.24 5.79
CA LEU A 72 9.92 -4.63 5.12
C LEU A 72 10.80 -3.78 6.07
N ILE A 73 10.18 -3.07 7.01
CA ILE A 73 10.89 -2.21 7.97
C ILE A 73 11.83 -3.00 8.91
N TYR A 74 11.55 -4.28 9.14
CA TYR A 74 12.34 -5.18 10.00
C TYR A 74 13.10 -6.26 9.22
N ASP A 75 12.90 -6.33 7.90
CA ASP A 75 13.46 -7.37 7.05
C ASP A 75 14.71 -6.88 6.29
N LYS A 76 15.38 -7.81 5.60
CA LYS A 76 16.64 -7.54 4.92
C LYS A 76 16.40 -6.59 3.74
N LEU A 77 17.36 -5.69 3.49
CA LEU A 77 17.28 -4.69 2.41
C LEU A 77 17.06 -5.31 1.02
N LEU A 78 17.45 -6.57 0.82
CA LEU A 78 17.16 -7.33 -0.40
C LEU A 78 15.66 -7.56 -0.65
N LEU A 79 14.84 -7.84 0.37
CA LEU A 79 13.40 -7.99 0.20
C LEU A 79 12.74 -6.65 -0.16
N THR A 80 13.22 -5.57 0.46
CA THR A 80 12.79 -4.21 0.12
C THR A 80 13.12 -3.86 -1.32
N MET A 81 14.32 -4.20 -1.79
CA MET A 81 14.75 -3.94 -3.17
C MET A 81 14.00 -4.82 -4.19
N ALA A 82 13.77 -6.10 -3.88
CA ALA A 82 12.98 -6.99 -4.72
C ALA A 82 11.54 -6.50 -4.88
N PHE A 83 10.91 -6.06 -3.78
CA PHE A 83 9.58 -5.47 -3.83
C PHE A 83 9.55 -4.13 -4.60
N GLY A 84 10.51 -3.26 -4.32
CA GLY A 84 10.61 -1.95 -4.97
C GLY A 84 10.83 -2.05 -6.48
N THR A 85 11.71 -2.96 -6.93
CA THR A 85 11.91 -3.22 -8.38
C THR A 85 10.65 -3.76 -9.03
N GLY A 86 9.93 -4.68 -8.38
CA GLY A 86 8.61 -5.14 -8.85
C GLY A 86 7.59 -4.01 -8.98
N MET A 87 7.54 -3.09 -8.01
CA MET A 87 6.65 -1.92 -8.06
C MET A 87 7.00 -0.99 -9.23
N ILE A 88 8.29 -0.73 -9.47
CA ILE A 88 8.76 0.10 -10.58
C ILE A 88 8.39 -0.55 -11.92
N ILE A 89 8.61 -1.86 -12.08
CA ILE A 89 8.27 -2.58 -13.31
C ILE A 89 6.75 -2.55 -13.55
N ALA A 90 5.93 -2.78 -12.52
CA ALA A 90 4.48 -2.74 -12.63
C ALA A 90 3.98 -1.35 -13.02
N PHE A 91 4.43 -0.31 -12.32
CA PHE A 91 4.03 1.07 -12.61
C PHE A 91 4.51 1.55 -13.98
N GLY A 92 5.76 1.21 -14.35
CA GLY A 92 6.32 1.51 -15.66
C GLY A 92 5.56 0.83 -16.79
N THR A 93 5.25 -0.46 -16.65
CA THR A 93 4.48 -1.20 -17.65
C THR A 93 3.05 -0.67 -17.75
N TYR A 94 2.39 -0.38 -16.62
CA TYR A 94 1.06 0.23 -16.61
C TYR A 94 1.04 1.58 -17.35
N THR A 95 2.01 2.45 -17.06
CA THR A 95 2.14 3.76 -17.71
C THR A 95 2.45 3.62 -19.21
N ALA A 96 3.33 2.69 -19.59
CA ALA A 96 3.65 2.42 -20.99
C ALA A 96 2.45 1.90 -21.78
N LEU A 97 1.62 1.03 -21.18
CA LEU A 97 0.39 0.55 -21.79
C LEU A 97 -0.65 1.66 -21.96
N LEU A 98 -0.82 2.52 -20.96
CA LEU A 98 -1.69 3.69 -21.08
C LEU A 98 -1.23 4.64 -22.18
N PHE A 99 0.07 4.83 -22.33
CA PHE A 99 0.62 5.66 -23.40
C PHE A 99 0.42 5.03 -24.79
N LEU A 100 0.68 3.73 -24.94
CA LEU A 100 0.54 3.02 -26.21
C LEU A 100 -0.93 2.95 -26.65
N LEU A 101 -1.83 2.58 -25.73
CA LEU A 101 -3.24 2.33 -26.04
C LEU A 101 -4.11 3.59 -25.96
N GLY A 102 -3.65 4.62 -25.24
CA GLY A 102 -4.38 5.88 -25.05
C GLY A 102 -4.16 6.92 -26.14
N GLY A 103 -3.21 6.72 -27.06
CA GLY A 103 -3.07 7.55 -28.25
C GLY A 103 -4.01 7.08 -29.35
N ASP A 104 -4.69 8.00 -30.04
CA ASP A 104 -5.52 7.77 -31.24
C ASP A 104 -4.75 7.20 -32.46
N ALA A 105 -3.59 6.57 -32.25
CA ALA A 105 -2.72 5.97 -33.25
C ALA A 105 -3.35 4.78 -34.01
N VAL A 106 -4.60 4.44 -33.71
CA VAL A 106 -5.42 3.42 -34.38
C VAL A 106 -6.56 4.07 -35.19
N ALA A 107 -6.47 5.34 -35.60
CA ALA A 107 -7.32 5.84 -36.67
C ALA A 107 -6.88 5.21 -38.01
N PRO A 108 -7.72 4.43 -38.73
CA PRO A 108 -7.40 3.99 -40.08
C PRO A 108 -7.19 5.21 -40.98
N PRO A 109 -6.21 5.20 -41.90
CA PRO A 109 -6.12 6.27 -42.90
C PRO A 109 -7.42 6.28 -43.71
N GLU A 110 -8.21 7.36 -43.55
CA GLU A 110 -9.35 7.67 -44.40
C GLU A 110 -8.88 7.61 -45.86
N ILE A 111 -9.41 6.68 -46.67
CA ILE A 111 -9.08 6.63 -48.10
C ILE A 111 -9.76 7.84 -48.76
N PRO A 112 -9.02 8.82 -49.30
CA PRO A 112 -9.63 9.96 -49.96
C PRO A 112 -10.13 9.49 -51.33
N GLY A 113 -11.45 9.42 -51.52
CA GLY A 113 -12.04 9.20 -52.85
C GLY A 113 -13.17 8.18 -52.98
N ARG A 114 -13.87 7.80 -51.90
CA ARG A 114 -15.19 7.16 -52.00
C ARG A 114 -16.17 7.80 -51.04
#